data_AF-A0A2M7Y293-F1
#
_entry.id   AF-A0A2M7Y293-F1
#
_cell.length_a   1.000
_cell.length_b   1.000
_cell.length_c   1.000
_cell.angle_alpha   90.00
_cell.angle_beta   90.00
_cell.angle_gamma   90.00
#
_symmetry.space_group_name_H-M   'P 1'
#
loop_
_entity.id
_entity.type
_entity.pdbx_description
1 polymer ?
#
loop_
_entity_poly.entity_id
_entity_poly.type
_entity_poly.pdbx_seq_one_letter_code
_entity_poly.pdbx_strand_id
1 'polypeptide(L)'
;MGLAAPIAASAQQDYKARSWAASCAACHGTNGHSTNEIKPLAGKDKIALVKILKEFRAGERKVATVMHQHAKGYSDDQIERIAAYFAAQKK
;
A
#
# COMPACT_ATOMS: atom_id res chain seq x y z
N MET A 1 3.62 9.35 -38.65
CA MET A 1 2.69 8.42 -37.96
C MET A 1 3.45 7.89 -36.77
N GLY A 2 3.01 8.28 -35.56
CA GLY A 2 3.82 8.32 -34.35
C GLY A 2 4.11 6.96 -33.73
N LEU A 3 5.33 6.82 -33.24
CA LEU A 3 5.84 5.69 -32.47
C LEU A 3 5.02 5.54 -31.18
N ALA A 4 4.41 4.37 -31.00
CA ALA A 4 3.78 3.98 -29.75
C ALA A 4 4.85 3.83 -28.67
N ALA A 5 4.92 4.78 -27.75
CA ALA A 5 5.69 4.64 -26.53
C ALA A 5 5.07 3.49 -25.69
N PRO A 6 5.88 2.61 -25.08
CA PRO A 6 5.36 1.59 -24.20
C PRO A 6 4.73 2.28 -23.00
N ILE A 7 3.45 2.00 -22.75
CA ILE A 7 2.74 2.46 -21.56
C ILE A 7 3.34 1.68 -20.39
N ALA A 8 4.43 2.20 -19.81
CA ALA A 8 4.80 1.83 -18.46
C ALA A 8 3.58 2.13 -17.60
N ALA A 9 2.95 1.07 -17.08
CA ALA A 9 1.78 1.17 -16.22
C ALA A 9 2.10 2.10 -15.05
N SER A 10 1.66 3.35 -15.17
CA SER A 10 1.71 4.31 -14.07
C SER A 10 1.03 3.64 -12.86
N ALA A 11 1.55 3.83 -11.66
CA ALA A 11 0.96 3.29 -10.42
C ALA A 11 -0.54 3.64 -10.26
N GLN A 12 -1.02 4.65 -10.99
CA GLN A 12 -2.42 5.05 -11.11
C GLN A 12 -3.30 4.06 -11.91
N GLN A 13 -2.71 3.25 -12.80
CA GLN A 13 -3.40 2.27 -13.65
C GLN A 13 -3.40 0.85 -13.08
N ASP A 14 -2.74 0.62 -11.94
CA ASP A 14 -2.74 -0.67 -11.29
C ASP A 14 -4.06 -0.91 -10.54
N TYR A 15 -5.08 -1.37 -11.28
CA TYR A 15 -6.41 -1.65 -10.75
C TYR A 15 -6.40 -2.73 -9.66
N LYS A 16 -5.46 -3.69 -9.73
CA LYS A 16 -5.33 -4.73 -8.70
C LYS A 16 -4.77 -4.14 -7.41
N ALA A 17 -3.72 -3.32 -7.50
CA ALA A 17 -3.19 -2.61 -6.33
C ALA A 17 -4.23 -1.71 -5.69
N ARG A 18 -5.00 -0.98 -6.50
CA ARG A 18 -6.13 -0.17 -6.02
C ARG A 18 -7.18 -1.03 -5.31
N SER A 19 -7.52 -2.19 -5.85
CA SER A 19 -8.49 -3.12 -5.23
C SER A 19 -7.99 -3.68 -3.89
N TRP A 20 -6.72 -4.08 -3.80
CA TRP A 20 -6.14 -4.51 -2.52
C TRP A 20 -6.06 -3.36 -1.51
N ALA A 21 -5.63 -2.18 -1.96
CA ALA A 21 -5.56 -0.98 -1.13
C ALA A 21 -6.94 -0.53 -0.61
N ALA A 22 -8.02 -0.79 -1.34
CA ALA A 22 -9.38 -0.53 -0.88
C ALA A 22 -9.71 -1.30 0.41
N SER A 23 -9.15 -2.50 0.59
CA SER A 23 -9.33 -3.28 1.84
C SER A 23 -8.68 -2.61 3.05
N CYS A 24 -7.68 -1.75 2.83
CA CYS A 24 -7.01 -1.01 3.90
C CYS A 24 -7.83 0.19 4.39
N ALA A 25 -8.78 0.67 3.57
CA ALA A 25 -9.52 1.91 3.83
C ALA A 25 -10.43 1.82 5.06
N ALA A 26 -10.87 0.60 5.43
CA ALA A 26 -11.69 0.37 6.62
C ALA A 26 -11.00 0.83 7.93
N CYS A 27 -9.66 0.82 7.97
CA CYS A 27 -8.89 1.22 9.14
C CYS A 27 -8.03 2.45 8.89
N HIS A 28 -7.43 2.56 7.70
CA HIS A 28 -6.49 3.63 7.36
C HIS A 28 -7.14 4.80 6.60
N GLY A 29 -8.47 4.79 6.48
CA GLY A 29 -9.25 5.80 5.76
C GLY A 29 -9.16 5.67 4.24
N THR A 30 -10.10 6.32 3.54
CA THR A 30 -10.15 6.32 2.07
C THR A 30 -8.83 6.81 1.48
N ASN A 31 -8.26 6.04 0.56
CA ASN A 31 -6.93 6.29 -0.02
C ASN A 31 -5.79 6.45 1.00
N GLY A 32 -5.95 5.95 2.23
CA GLY A 32 -4.93 6.09 3.27
C GLY A 32 -4.97 7.42 4.03
N HIS A 33 -6.00 8.25 3.81
CA HIS A 33 -6.27 9.46 4.58
C HIS A 33 -7.09 9.12 5.83
N SER A 34 -6.42 8.59 6.84
CA SER A 34 -7.07 8.23 8.11
C SER A 34 -7.62 9.48 8.81
N THR A 35 -8.86 9.39 9.29
CA THR A 35 -9.52 10.42 10.13
C THR A 35 -9.54 10.05 11.61
N ASN A 36 -8.99 8.89 11.96
CA ASN A 36 -9.04 8.30 13.30
C ASN A 36 -7.62 8.17 13.89
N GLU A 37 -7.48 7.57 15.08
CA GLU A 37 -6.18 7.35 15.75
C GLU A 37 -5.22 6.41 14.98
N ILE A 38 -5.71 5.73 13.94
CA ILE A 38 -4.91 4.84 13.09
C ILE A 38 -4.02 5.67 12.16
N LYS A 39 -2.76 5.25 11.99
CA LYS A 39 -1.76 6.00 11.20
C LYS A 39 -2.19 6.13 9.72
N PRO A 40 -2.09 7.33 9.11
CA PRO A 40 -2.34 7.52 7.69
C PRO A 40 -1.24 6.86 6.84
N LEU A 41 -1.63 6.39 5.66
CA LEU A 41 -0.75 5.75 4.68
C LEU A 41 -0.48 6.64 3.46
N ALA A 42 -1.38 7.59 3.18
CA ALA A 42 -1.29 8.47 2.03
C ALA A 42 0.01 9.29 2.04
N GLY A 43 0.72 9.32 0.90
CA GLY A 43 1.96 10.07 0.72
C GLY A 43 3.15 9.60 1.58
N LYS A 44 3.07 8.42 2.20
CA LYS A 44 4.22 7.79 2.88
C LYS A 44 5.23 7.28 1.85
N ASP A 45 6.50 7.29 2.22
CA ASP A 45 7.56 6.72 1.38
C ASP A 45 7.28 5.24 1.07
N LYS A 46 7.43 4.86 -0.21
CA LYS A 46 7.17 3.50 -0.70
C LYS A 46 8.07 2.49 0.02
N ILE A 47 9.37 2.77 0.12
CA ILE A 47 10.36 1.84 0.68
C ILE A 47 10.05 1.59 2.15
N ALA A 48 9.72 2.64 2.89
CA ALA A 48 9.25 2.55 4.26
C ALA A 48 8.00 1.69 4.35
N LEU A 49 6.96 1.93 3.55
CA LEU A 49 5.73 1.12 3.57
C LEU A 49 5.99 -0.37 3.29
N VAL A 50 6.83 -0.70 2.30
CA VAL A 50 7.22 -2.09 2.00
C VAL A 50 7.90 -2.73 3.21
N LYS A 51 8.90 -2.05 3.78
CA LYS A 51 9.62 -2.54 4.96
C LYS A 51 8.66 -2.81 6.12
N ILE A 52 7.76 -1.88 6.40
CA ILE A 52 6.78 -1.99 7.48
C ILE A 52 5.84 -3.18 7.27
N LEU A 53 5.32 -3.36 6.07
CA LEU A 53 4.41 -4.47 5.75
C LEU A 53 5.12 -5.82 5.83
N LYS A 54 6.38 -5.91 5.38
CA LYS A 54 7.20 -7.12 5.52
C LYS A 54 7.50 -7.44 6.99
N GLU A 55 7.86 -6.45 7.80
CA GLU A 55 8.07 -6.61 9.24
C GLU A 55 6.79 -7.07 9.96
N PHE A 56 5.62 -6.56 9.57
CA PHE A 56 4.35 -7.07 10.10
C PHE A 56 4.10 -8.51 9.65
N ARG A 57 4.34 -8.86 8.40
CA ARG A 57 4.17 -10.23 7.91
C ARG A 57 5.09 -11.21 8.64
N ALA A 58 6.33 -10.80 8.93
CA ALA A 58 7.34 -11.58 9.65
C ALA A 58 7.11 -11.66 11.17
N GLY A 59 6.23 -10.83 11.74
CA GLY A 59 6.00 -10.81 13.19
C GLY A 59 7.02 -9.98 13.98
N GLU A 60 7.90 -9.24 13.32
CA GLU A 60 9.01 -8.52 13.95
C GLU A 60 8.55 -7.24 14.67
N ARG A 61 7.43 -6.66 14.23
CA ARG A 61 6.84 -5.46 14.83
C ARG A 61 5.83 -5.75 15.92
N LYS A 62 6.21 -5.62 17.18
CA LYS A 62 5.33 -5.86 18.34
C LYS A 62 4.12 -4.92 18.49
N VAL A 63 4.08 -3.80 17.77
CA VAL A 63 3.14 -2.68 18.00
C VAL A 63 1.84 -2.72 17.20
N ALA A 64 1.58 -3.73 16.35
CA ALA A 64 0.29 -3.79 15.63
C ALA A 64 -0.39 -5.15 15.75
N THR A 65 -1.45 -5.21 16.55
CA THR A 65 -2.21 -6.42 16.85
C THR A 65 -2.82 -7.07 15.61
N VAL A 66 -3.48 -6.29 14.74
CA VAL A 66 -4.24 -6.82 13.58
C VAL A 66 -3.43 -6.87 12.28
N MET A 67 -2.47 -5.95 12.08
CA MET A 67 -1.74 -5.85 10.81
C MET A 67 -0.84 -7.05 10.53
N HIS A 68 -0.40 -7.79 11.54
CA HIS A 68 0.31 -9.06 11.35
C HIS A 68 -0.50 -10.06 10.52
N GLN A 69 -1.80 -10.18 10.79
CA GLN A 69 -2.65 -11.12 10.06
C GLN A 69 -2.97 -10.62 8.66
N HIS A 70 -3.24 -9.32 8.51
CA HIS A 70 -3.47 -8.73 7.19
C HIS A 70 -2.26 -8.81 6.27
N ALA A 71 -1.06 -8.54 6.79
CA ALA A 71 0.16 -8.56 6.00
C ALA A 71 0.50 -9.97 5.47
N LYS A 72 0.10 -11.04 6.17
CA LYS A 72 0.25 -12.44 5.72
C LYS A 72 -0.59 -12.79 4.49
N GLY A 73 -1.65 -12.04 4.21
CA GLY A 73 -2.48 -12.24 3.03
C GLY A 73 -1.86 -11.75 1.72
N TYR A 74 -0.69 -11.10 1.78
CA TYR A 74 -0.06 -10.48 0.61
C TYR A 74 1.35 -11.03 0.36
N SER A 75 1.60 -11.38 -0.91
CA SER A 75 2.92 -11.68 -1.47
C SER A 75 3.81 -10.43 -1.53
N ASP A 76 5.09 -10.61 -1.81
CA ASP A 76 6.04 -9.50 -1.96
C ASP A 76 5.63 -8.53 -3.07
N ASP A 77 5.28 -9.05 -4.24
CA ASP A 77 4.81 -8.24 -5.37
C ASP A 77 3.57 -7.42 -4.99
N GLN A 78 2.63 -8.03 -4.24
CA GLN A 78 1.44 -7.32 -3.77
C GLN A 78 1.79 -6.23 -2.77
N ILE A 79 2.67 -6.50 -1.80
CA ILE A 79 3.13 -5.51 -0.83
C ILE A 79 3.78 -4.32 -1.54
N GLU A 80 4.64 -4.57 -2.53
CA GLU A 80 5.31 -3.51 -3.27
C GLU A 80 4.34 -2.63 -4.06
N ARG A 81 3.31 -3.23 -4.65
CA ARG A 81 2.29 -2.52 -5.43
C ARG A 81 1.32 -1.75 -4.55
N ILE A 82 0.92 -2.31 -3.41
CA ILE A 82 0.11 -1.62 -2.39
C ILE A 82 0.89 -0.42 -1.83
N ALA A 83 2.17 -0.60 -1.51
CA ALA A 83 3.03 0.48 -1.04
C ALA A 83 3.19 1.58 -2.09
N ALA A 84 3.39 1.21 -3.37
CA ALA A 84 3.45 2.16 -4.46
C ALA A 84 2.15 2.95 -4.63
N TYR A 85 1.00 2.29 -4.48
CA TYR A 85 -0.32 2.95 -4.54
C TYR A 85 -0.45 4.05 -3.47
N PHE A 86 -0.12 3.74 -2.21
CA PHE A 86 -0.24 4.72 -1.11
C PHE A 86 0.79 5.84 -1.19
N ALA A 87 2.02 5.54 -1.65
CA ALA A 87 3.06 6.53 -1.86
C ALA A 87 2.70 7.55 -2.95
N ALA A 88 1.91 7.14 -3.95
CA ALA A 88 1.42 8.03 -5.01
C ALA A 88 0.24 8.92 -4.57
N GLN A 89 -0.36 8.68 -3.39
CA GLN A 89 -1.43 9.54 -2.87
C GLN A 89 -0.84 10.85 -2.36
N LYS A 90 -1.64 11.91 -2.43
CA LYS A 90 -1.29 13.17 -1.76
C LYS A 90 -1.28 12.93 -0.25
N LYS A 91 -0.37 13.59 0.46
CA LYS A 91 -0.30 13.52 1.91
C LYS A 91 -1.46 14.27 2.56
#